data_AF-A0A511R3D8-F1
#
_entry.id   AF-A0A511R3D8-F1
#
_cell.length_a   1.000
_cell.length_b   1.000
_cell.length_c   1.000
_cell.angle_alpha   90.00
_cell.angle_beta   90.00
_cell.angle_gamma   90.00
#
_symmetry.space_group_name_H-M   'P 1'
#
loop_
_entity.id
_entity.type
_entity.pdbx_description
1 polymer ?
#
loop_
_entity_poly.entity_id
_entity_poly.type
_entity_poly.pdbx_seq_one_letter_code
_entity_poly.pdbx_strand_id
1 'polypeptide(L)'
;MYCYHQVRSGALWVWRVRTTAQIPPDPALAFPGLQQMVEIHRHKTHKRTGEVCEEAHLAITSLSPAQADAASLAGIGRGHWAIENRLHHKRDTVLGEDACRTRKAAQSLAALRNLLLSFLHQLTTPVLRSVRSFSTNPMPLYRWLSGCI
;
A
#
# COMPACT_ATOMS: atom_id res chain seq x y z
N MET A 1 -10.31 -9.02 20.15
CA MET A 1 -9.52 -9.72 19.10
C MET A 1 -10.43 -9.97 17.90
N TYR A 2 -9.97 -9.65 16.70
CA TYR A 2 -10.69 -9.87 15.44
C TYR A 2 -9.89 -10.83 14.55
N CYS A 3 -10.57 -11.74 13.85
CA CYS A 3 -9.93 -12.74 12.99
C CYS A 3 -10.62 -12.79 11.64
N TYR A 4 -9.85 -12.88 10.56
CA TYR A 4 -10.38 -13.08 9.22
C TYR A 4 -9.41 -13.89 8.37
N HIS A 5 -9.89 -14.49 7.29
CA HIS A 5 -9.07 -15.29 6.39
C HIS A 5 -9.38 -15.04 4.92
N GLN A 6 -8.45 -15.42 4.06
CA GLN A 6 -8.58 -15.34 2.61
C GLN A 6 -7.75 -16.45 1.96
N VAL A 7 -8.26 -17.06 0.90
CA VAL A 7 -7.48 -17.94 0.03
C VAL A 7 -7.05 -17.14 -1.20
N ARG A 8 -5.73 -17.00 -1.42
CA ARG A 8 -5.18 -16.32 -2.60
C ARG A 8 -3.83 -16.93 -3.00
N SER A 9 -3.58 -17.00 -4.30
CA SER A 9 -2.32 -17.50 -4.88
C SER A 9 -1.90 -18.87 -4.32
N GLY A 10 -2.85 -19.81 -4.19
CA GLY A 10 -2.59 -21.16 -3.68
C GLY A 10 -2.30 -21.27 -2.18
N ALA A 11 -2.45 -20.18 -1.41
CA ALA A 11 -2.22 -20.16 0.03
C ALA A 11 -3.48 -19.74 0.80
N LEU A 12 -3.67 -20.32 1.99
CA LEU A 12 -4.59 -19.83 3.02
C LEU A 12 -3.88 -18.76 3.84
N TRP A 13 -4.50 -17.60 3.97
CA TRP A 13 -4.02 -16.50 4.77
C TRP A 13 -5.00 -16.27 5.91
N VAL A 14 -4.51 -16.20 7.13
CA VAL A 14 -5.27 -15.93 8.33
C VAL A 14 -4.66 -14.72 9.02
N TRP A 15 -5.48 -13.74 9.36
CA TRP A 15 -5.08 -12.55 10.10
C TRP A 15 -5.78 -12.51 11.44
N ARG A 16 -5.01 -12.23 12.48
CA ARG A 16 -5.51 -11.99 13.84
C ARG A 16 -5.09 -10.59 14.23
N VAL A 17 -6.09 -9.75 14.53
CA VAL A 17 -5.89 -8.38 14.96
C VAL A 17 -6.24 -8.27 16.43
N ARG A 18 -5.25 -7.84 17.22
CA ARG A 18 -5.38 -7.56 18.64
C ARG A 18 -5.15 -6.08 18.86
N THR A 19 -5.90 -5.50 19.79
CA THR A 19 -5.77 -4.11 20.17
C THR A 19 -5.69 -4.05 21.69
N THR A 20 -4.94 -3.08 22.19
CA THR A 20 -4.91 -2.76 23.62
C THR A 20 -4.88 -1.24 23.80
N ALA A 21 -5.68 -0.75 24.75
CA ALA A 21 -5.60 0.63 25.24
C ALA A 21 -4.77 0.72 26.54
N GLN A 22 -4.23 -0.39 27.02
CA GLN A 22 -3.31 -0.42 28.14
C GLN A 22 -1.93 0.02 27.64
N ILE A 23 -1.74 1.33 27.57
CA ILE A 23 -0.48 1.94 27.15
C ILE A 23 0.42 2.05 28.39
N PRO A 24 1.64 1.48 28.37
CA PRO A 24 2.57 1.62 29.47
C PRO A 24 2.87 3.10 29.74
N PRO A 25 3.01 3.54 31.01
CA PRO A 25 3.30 4.93 31.35
C PRO A 25 4.79 5.30 31.09
N ASP A 26 5.37 4.76 30.03
CA ASP A 26 6.75 5.02 29.64
C ASP A 26 6.84 6.35 28.86
N PRO A 27 7.64 7.33 29.32
CA PRO A 27 7.89 8.55 28.58
C PRO A 27 8.41 8.32 27.16
N ALA A 28 9.11 7.21 26.90
CA ALA A 28 9.57 6.83 25.57
C ALA A 28 8.43 6.43 24.62
N LEU A 29 7.25 6.08 25.16
CA LEU A 29 6.03 5.77 24.42
C LEU A 29 5.05 6.94 24.33
N ALA A 30 5.47 8.15 24.71
CA ALA A 30 4.67 9.38 24.67
C ALA A 30 4.44 9.89 23.23
N PHE A 31 3.84 9.05 22.37
CA PHE A 31 3.35 9.50 21.08
C PHE A 31 2.12 10.39 21.30
N PRO A 32 2.15 11.66 20.85
CA PRO A 32 1.02 12.57 21.03
C PRO A 32 -0.27 11.98 20.48
N GLY A 33 -1.28 11.88 21.33
CA GLY A 33 -2.58 11.35 20.96
C GLY A 33 -2.68 9.83 20.87
N LEU A 34 -1.68 9.05 21.32
CA LEU A 34 -1.78 7.59 21.38
C LEU A 34 -2.98 7.13 22.22
N GLN A 35 -3.86 6.33 21.63
CA GLN A 35 -5.06 5.79 22.29
C GLN A 35 -5.12 4.26 22.26
N GLN A 36 -4.52 3.62 21.24
CA GLN A 36 -4.44 2.16 21.15
C GLN A 36 -3.15 1.71 20.48
N MET A 37 -2.63 0.56 20.94
CA MET A 37 -1.62 -0.24 20.23
C MET A 37 -2.32 -1.41 19.52
N VAL A 38 -1.83 -1.77 18.34
CA VAL A 38 -2.43 -2.77 17.47
C VAL A 38 -1.37 -3.78 17.04
N GLU A 39 -1.69 -5.07 17.18
CA GLU A 39 -0.92 -6.16 16.60
C GLU A 39 -1.75 -6.80 15.49
N ILE A 40 -1.21 -6.84 14.28
CA ILE A 40 -1.76 -7.58 13.15
C ILE A 40 -0.84 -8.77 12.88
N HIS A 41 -1.25 -9.93 13.37
CA HIS A 41 -0.56 -11.19 13.14
C HIS A 41 -1.10 -11.86 11.87
N ARG A 42 -0.20 -12.24 10.96
CA ARG A 42 -0.51 -12.89 9.69
C ARG A 42 0.10 -14.28 9.68
N HIS A 43 -0.74 -15.27 9.41
CA HIS A 43 -0.34 -16.67 9.24
C HIS A 43 -0.69 -17.11 7.82
N LYS A 44 0.29 -17.55 7.05
CA LYS A 44 0.15 -18.00 5.67
C LYS A 44 0.51 -19.49 5.60
N THR A 45 -0.40 -20.30 5.06
CA THR A 45 -0.16 -21.73 4.81
C THR A 45 -0.27 -21.99 3.31
N HIS A 46 0.81 -22.47 2.68
CA HIS A 46 0.79 -22.83 1.27
C HIS A 46 0.14 -24.20 1.08
N LYS A 47 -0.99 -24.26 0.34
CA LYS A 47 -1.84 -25.46 0.31
C LYS A 47 -1.17 -26.67 -0.34
N ARG A 48 -0.21 -26.46 -1.25
CA ARG A 48 0.48 -27.54 -1.97
C ARG A 48 1.64 -28.12 -1.19
N THR A 49 2.41 -27.27 -0.49
CA THR A 49 3.65 -27.68 0.19
C THR A 49 3.48 -27.84 1.68
N GLY A 50 2.40 -27.32 2.26
CA GLY A 50 2.20 -27.25 3.71
C GLY A 50 3.06 -26.18 4.40
N GLU A 51 3.88 -25.44 3.65
CA GLU A 51 4.79 -24.43 4.20
C GLU A 51 4.03 -23.32 4.92
N VAL A 52 4.49 -22.99 6.12
CA VAL A 52 3.90 -21.97 6.99
C VAL A 52 4.85 -20.78 7.10
N CYS A 53 4.28 -19.58 7.00
CA CYS A 53 4.97 -18.32 7.23
C CYS A 53 4.14 -17.45 8.17
N GLU A 54 4.79 -16.90 9.19
CA GLU A 54 4.17 -16.02 10.19
C GLU A 54 4.86 -14.67 10.21
N GLU A 55 4.06 -13.60 10.29
CA GLU A 55 4.55 -12.22 10.36
C GLU A 55 3.66 -11.42 11.31
N ALA A 56 4.25 -10.52 12.10
CA ALA A 56 3.52 -9.60 12.97
C ALA A 56 3.82 -8.15 12.55
N HIS A 57 2.78 -7.36 12.39
CA HIS A 57 2.88 -5.91 12.21
C HIS A 57 2.35 -5.21 13.45
N LEU A 58 3.17 -4.33 14.03
CA LEU A 58 2.78 -3.49 15.15
C LEU A 58 2.44 -2.09 14.65
N ALA A 59 1.34 -1.54 15.15
CA ALA A 59 0.91 -0.20 14.84
C ALA A 59 0.38 0.52 16.08
N ILE A 60 0.34 1.84 16.00
CA ILE A 60 -0.26 2.71 17.01
C ILE A 60 -1.30 3.60 16.35
N THR A 61 -2.31 4.03 17.12
CA THR A 61 -3.38 4.89 16.60
C THR A 61 -3.87 5.87 17.64
N SER A 62 -4.32 7.03 17.16
CA SER A 62 -5.02 8.03 17.96
C SER A 62 -6.53 7.80 18.06
N LEU A 63 -7.05 6.75 17.42
CA LEU A 63 -8.44 6.35 17.55
C LEU A 63 -8.61 5.60 18.87
N SER A 64 -9.58 6.02 19.69
CA SER A 64 -9.94 5.29 20.91
C SER A 64 -10.67 3.98 20.61
N PRO A 65 -10.74 3.03 21.56
CA PRO A 65 -11.49 1.78 21.37
C PRO A 65 -12.97 1.99 21.00
N ALA A 66 -13.55 3.13 21.41
CA ALA A 66 -14.92 3.51 21.06
C ALA A 66 -15.04 4.04 19.62
N GLN A 67 -13.97 4.64 19.07
CA GLN A 67 -13.94 5.15 17.70
C GLN A 67 -13.60 4.06 16.68
N ALA A 68 -12.71 3.14 17.03
CA ALA A 68 -12.31 2.05 16.15
C ALA A 68 -11.95 0.80 16.95
N ASP A 69 -12.74 -0.25 16.73
CA ASP A 69 -12.47 -1.58 17.25
C ASP A 69 -11.44 -2.33 16.39
N ALA A 70 -11.10 -3.56 16.80
CA ALA A 70 -10.12 -4.37 16.09
C ALA A 70 -10.52 -4.68 14.63
N ALA A 71 -11.82 -4.78 14.32
CA ALA A 71 -12.31 -5.00 12.96
C ALA A 71 -12.14 -3.75 12.09
N SER A 72 -12.50 -2.59 12.63
CA SER A 72 -12.34 -1.28 11.97
C SER A 72 -10.86 -0.98 11.70
N LEU A 73 -10.00 -1.21 12.68
CA LEU A 73 -8.55 -1.03 12.54
C LEU A 73 -7.94 -2.03 11.54
N ALA A 74 -8.43 -3.27 11.48
CA ALA A 74 -8.05 -4.20 10.42
C ALA A 74 -8.44 -3.69 9.02
N GLY A 75 -9.62 -3.08 8.90
CA GLY A 75 -10.09 -2.43 7.67
C GLY A 75 -9.18 -1.28 7.24
N ILE A 76 -8.86 -0.38 8.17
CA ILE A 76 -7.94 0.76 7.95
C ILE A 76 -6.57 0.25 7.52
N GLY A 77 -6.00 -0.71 8.25
CA GLY A 77 -4.70 -1.30 7.92
C GLY A 77 -4.68 -1.91 6.52
N ARG A 78 -5.72 -2.67 6.14
CA ARG A 78 -5.85 -3.19 4.77
C ARG A 78 -5.97 -2.09 3.72
N GLY A 79 -6.73 -1.02 4.02
CA GLY A 79 -6.87 0.14 3.15
C GLY A 79 -5.53 0.84 2.90
N HIS A 80 -4.71 0.98 3.93
CA HIS A 80 -3.37 1.54 3.79
C HIS A 80 -2.49 0.72 2.83
N TRP A 81 -2.49 -0.62 2.94
CA TRP A 81 -1.77 -1.48 1.99
C TRP A 81 -2.28 -1.39 0.54
N ALA A 82 -3.51 -0.94 0.31
CA ALA A 82 -3.99 -0.69 -1.03
C ALA A 82 -3.29 0.50 -1.68
N ILE A 83 -2.81 1.49 -0.90
CA ILE A 83 -2.02 2.62 -1.39
C ILE A 83 -0.68 2.12 -1.92
N GLU A 84 0.00 1.27 -1.14
CA GLU A 84 1.26 0.63 -1.53
C GLU A 84 1.14 -0.09 -2.89
N ASN A 85 0.13 -0.96 -3.00
CA ASN A 85 -0.06 -1.75 -4.21
C ASN A 85 -0.50 -0.92 -5.43
N ARG A 86 -1.28 0.15 -5.23
CA ARG A 86 -1.89 0.92 -6.33
C ARG A 86 -1.07 2.11 -6.80
N LEU A 87 -0.26 2.69 -5.91
CA LEU A 87 0.54 3.88 -6.17
C LEU A 87 2.03 3.56 -6.20
N HIS A 88 2.58 3.04 -5.10
CA HIS A 88 4.02 2.84 -4.93
C HIS A 88 4.59 1.87 -5.96
N HIS A 89 4.02 0.68 -6.11
CA HIS A 89 4.49 -0.27 -7.13
C HIS A 89 4.52 0.31 -8.56
N LYS A 90 3.54 1.14 -8.92
CA LYS A 90 3.51 1.79 -10.23
C LYS A 90 4.62 2.83 -10.39
N ARG A 91 4.96 3.56 -9.32
CA ARG A 91 6.04 4.55 -9.35
C ARG A 91 7.41 3.87 -9.34
N ASP A 92 7.60 3.00 -8.36
CA ASP A 92 8.88 2.41 -8.00
C ASP A 92 9.36 1.45 -9.07
N THR A 93 8.48 0.53 -9.48
CA THR A 93 8.80 -0.48 -10.49
C THR A 93 8.44 -0.03 -11.89
N VAL A 94 7.18 0.36 -12.14
CA VAL A 94 6.69 0.57 -13.52
C VAL A 94 7.24 1.85 -14.15
N LEU A 95 7.34 2.94 -13.37
CA LEU A 95 7.96 4.21 -13.79
C LEU A 95 9.44 4.32 -13.38
N GLY A 96 10.03 3.23 -12.89
CA GLY A 96 11.44 3.09 -12.60
C GLY A 96 11.99 4.11 -11.59
N GLU A 97 11.19 4.49 -10.58
CA GLU A 97 11.66 5.40 -9.52
C GLU A 97 12.83 4.79 -8.74
N ASP A 98 12.77 3.50 -8.38
CA ASP A 98 13.86 2.81 -7.66
C ASP A 98 15.15 2.71 -8.47
N ALA A 99 15.02 2.55 -9.79
CA ALA A 99 16.17 2.47 -10.69
C ALA A 99 16.79 3.85 -10.97
N CYS A 100 16.10 4.94 -10.61
CA CYS A 100 16.54 6.30 -10.89
C CYS A 100 17.58 6.78 -9.86
N ARG A 101 18.84 6.89 -10.27
CA ARG A 101 19.94 7.32 -9.39
C ARG A 101 20.07 8.85 -9.24
N THR A 102 19.22 9.62 -9.93
CA THR A 102 19.28 11.09 -9.95
C THR A 102 18.83 11.68 -8.62
N ARG A 103 19.76 12.34 -7.91
CA ARG A 103 19.43 13.02 -6.64
C ARG A 103 19.04 14.49 -6.82
N LYS A 104 19.62 15.20 -7.80
CA LYS A 104 19.40 16.64 -8.00
C LYS A 104 18.01 17.01 -8.55
N ALA A 105 17.31 16.07 -9.17
CA ALA A 105 15.98 16.27 -9.76
C ALA A 105 14.93 15.30 -9.19
N ALA A 106 15.20 14.69 -8.03
CA ALA A 106 14.35 13.66 -7.44
C ALA A 106 12.91 14.16 -7.25
N GLN A 107 12.74 15.36 -6.70
CA GLN A 107 11.43 15.96 -6.48
C GLN A 107 10.69 16.25 -7.80
N SER A 108 11.37 16.83 -8.78
CA SER A 108 10.77 17.12 -10.10
C SER A 108 10.33 15.84 -10.81
N LEU A 109 11.15 14.78 -10.74
CA LEU A 109 10.80 13.48 -11.32
C LEU A 109 9.65 12.80 -10.57
N ALA A 110 9.60 12.90 -9.24
CA ALA A 110 8.47 12.40 -8.47
C ALA A 110 7.16 13.13 -8.84
N ALA A 111 7.21 14.45 -9.01
CA ALA A 111 6.06 15.25 -9.46
C ALA A 111 5.59 14.84 -10.87
N LEU A 112 6.53 14.65 -11.81
CA LEU A 112 6.21 14.20 -13.17
C LEU A 112 5.60 12.79 -13.19
N ARG A 113 6.12 11.86 -12.38
CA ARG A 113 5.54 10.50 -12.25
C ARG A 113 4.13 10.55 -11.68
N ASN A 114 3.89 11.37 -10.65
CA ASN A 114 2.55 11.55 -10.09
C ASN A 114 1.59 12.14 -11.12
N LEU A 115 2.01 13.17 -11.86
CA LEU A 115 1.23 13.77 -12.94
C LEU A 115 0.85 12.73 -14.00
N LEU A 116 1.82 11.92 -14.44
CA LEU A 116 1.59 10.85 -15.41
C LEU A 116 0.59 9.81 -14.88
N LEU A 117 0.70 9.40 -13.61
CA LEU A 117 -0.24 8.45 -13.01
C LEU A 117 -1.66 9.01 -12.89
N SER A 118 -1.80 10.26 -12.45
CA SER A 118 -3.09 10.96 -12.41
C SER A 118 -3.71 11.04 -13.80
N PHE A 119 -2.91 11.33 -14.81
CA PHE A 119 -3.35 11.37 -16.20
C PHE A 119 -3.82 10.00 -16.71
N LEU A 120 -3.01 8.95 -16.56
CA LEU A 120 -3.36 7.60 -16.97
C LEU A 120 -4.63 7.08 -16.28
N HIS A 121 -4.84 7.51 -15.03
CA HIS A 121 -6.05 7.22 -14.27
C HIS A 121 -7.29 7.87 -14.90
N GLN A 122 -7.21 9.14 -15.32
CA GLN A 122 -8.32 9.82 -16.01
C GLN A 122 -8.69 9.16 -17.35
N LEU A 123 -7.71 8.64 -18.09
CA LEU A 123 -7.96 7.91 -19.32
C LEU A 123 -8.49 6.48 -19.10
N THR A 124 -8.67 6.04 -17.85
CA THR A 124 -9.06 4.66 -17.49
C THR A 124 -8.13 3.59 -18.07
N THR A 125 -6.89 3.97 -18.43
CA THR A 125 -5.94 3.05 -19.06
C THR A 125 -5.07 2.32 -18.02
N PRO A 126 -4.81 1.01 -18.17
CA PRO A 126 -3.92 0.30 -17.27
C PRO A 126 -2.49 0.81 -17.38
N VAL A 127 -1.93 1.35 -16.29
CA VAL A 127 -0.61 2.01 -16.27
C VAL A 127 0.51 1.18 -16.88
N LEU A 128 0.63 -0.10 -16.50
CA LEU A 128 1.63 -1.03 -17.06
C LEU A 128 1.51 -1.19 -18.57
N ARG A 129 0.28 -1.25 -19.09
CA ARG A 129 0.02 -1.37 -20.52
C ARG A 129 0.36 -0.08 -21.25
N SER A 130 -0.04 1.07 -20.69
CA SER A 130 0.21 2.38 -21.28
C SER A 130 1.70 2.69 -21.35
N VAL A 131 2.46 2.43 -20.28
CA VAL A 131 3.92 2.64 -20.27
C VAL A 131 4.60 1.77 -21.34
N ARG A 132 4.26 0.48 -21.44
CA ARG A 132 4.80 -0.41 -22.48
C ARG A 132 4.46 0.07 -23.89
N SER A 133 3.22 0.52 -24.11
CA SER A 133 2.76 1.02 -25.41
C SER A 133 3.43 2.33 -25.81
N PHE A 134 3.61 3.27 -24.87
CA PHE A 134 4.23 4.56 -25.13
C PHE A 134 5.75 4.45 -25.29
N SER A 135 6.39 3.49 -24.61
CA SER A 135 7.81 3.21 -24.81
C SER A 135 8.13 2.65 -26.19
N THR A 136 7.19 1.94 -26.83
CA THR A 136 7.36 1.38 -28.17
C THR A 136 6.86 2.30 -29.28
N ASN A 137 5.82 3.10 -29.00
CA ASN A 137 5.33 4.13 -29.91
C ASN A 137 4.86 5.35 -29.09
N PRO A 138 5.62 6.46 -29.07
CA PRO A 138 5.24 7.64 -28.30
C PRO A 138 4.16 8.49 -28.97
N MET A 139 3.81 8.26 -30.24
CA MET A 139 2.86 9.11 -30.99
C MET A 139 1.44 9.17 -30.39
N PRO A 140 0.85 8.09 -29.87
CA PRO A 140 -0.44 8.15 -29.18
C PRO A 140 -0.42 9.08 -27.96
N LEU A 141 0.70 9.12 -27.23
CA LEU A 141 0.87 10.04 -26.10
C LEU A 141 0.98 11.49 -26.58
N TYR A 142 1.75 11.74 -27.65
CA TYR A 142 1.91 13.07 -28.22
C TYR A 142 0.60 13.65 -28.76
N ARG A 143 -0.14 12.87 -29.57
CA ARG A 143 -1.43 13.27 -30.14
C ARG A 143 -2.45 13.64 -29.06
N TRP A 144 -2.46 12.87 -27.97
CA TRP A 144 -3.31 13.15 -26.83
C TRP A 144 -2.92 14.47 -26.14
N LEU A 145 -1.62 14.68 -25.86
CA LEU A 145 -1.13 15.92 -25.23
C LEU A 145 -1.40 17.17 -26.06
N SER A 146 -1.40 17.05 -27.39
CA SER A 146 -1.70 18.17 -28.28
C SER A 146 -3.20 18.41 -28.49
N GLY A 147 -4.08 17.66 -27.81
CA GLY A 147 -5.54 17.78 -27.98
C GLY A 147 -6.06 17.25 -29.33
N CYS A 148 -5.22 16.52 -30.07
CA CYS A 148 -5.58 15.88 -31.33
C CYS A 148 -6.04 14.45 -31.03
N ILE A 149 -7.27 14.30 -30.54
CA ILE A 149 -7.91 12.98 -30.41
C ILE A 149 -8.51 12.57 -31.74
#